data_AF-A0A838J8T5-F1
#
_entry.id   AF-A0A838J8T5-F1
#
_cell.length_a   1.000
_cell.length_b   1.000
_cell.length_c   1.000
_cell.angle_alpha   90.00
_cell.angle_beta   90.00
_cell.angle_gamma   90.00
#
_symmetry.space_group_name_H-M   'P 1'
#
loop_
_entity.id
_entity.type
_entity.pdbx_description
1 polymer ?
#
loop_
_entity_poly.entity_id
_entity_poly.type
_entity_poly.pdbx_seq_one_letter_code
_entity_poly.pdbx_strand_id
1 'polypeptide(L)'
;MEPAHSDQPTAPGDQNDARSQPVPPILDMPSWLRAVEQQLTVLHRSARPYETADARINLLRDALNNASNDAEVAPETYATLRHEFAMACLEHLSADRSQQMEAAIVACEAALQVYTPQRYPRRYAGVQITLGTAYRERITGTPRDNRERALQCYQDALQLYTLEDDPTKYAQIQHGLGQTYQLRIAGIPQDNMEQAIAHCHKALHIYSLETFPLEYAQTLLSLGKAYLQRIAGERRDNLEQAITYYHQAADRLTPEDAPVEYAQSQHALATAFSQRIAGERRDNLEQAIT
;
A
#
# COMPACT_ATOMS: atom_id res chain seq x y z
N MET A 1 54.31 -40.55 -22.13
CA MET A 1 54.69 -39.55 -23.14
C MET A 1 53.47 -39.32 -24.02
N GLU A 2 52.87 -38.14 -23.89
CA GLU A 2 51.91 -37.52 -24.82
C GLU A 2 52.46 -37.42 -26.26
N PRO A 3 51.68 -36.98 -27.28
CA PRO A 3 50.23 -37.17 -27.49
C PRO A 3 49.87 -37.54 -28.95
N ALA A 4 48.57 -37.77 -29.16
CA ALA A 4 47.90 -38.02 -30.42
C ALA A 4 47.74 -36.76 -31.30
N HIS A 5 47.76 -36.97 -32.62
CA HIS A 5 47.47 -35.97 -33.64
C HIS A 5 45.97 -35.66 -33.70
N SER A 6 45.62 -34.39 -33.49
CA SER A 6 44.28 -33.83 -33.67
C SER A 6 44.11 -33.25 -35.07
N ASP A 7 42.94 -33.53 -35.64
CA ASP A 7 42.40 -33.02 -36.89
C ASP A 7 42.42 -31.49 -37.00
N GLN A 8 42.74 -30.99 -38.19
CA GLN A 8 42.29 -29.67 -38.66
C GLN A 8 41.52 -29.84 -39.97
N PRO A 9 40.29 -29.31 -40.05
CA PRO A 9 39.74 -28.81 -41.30
C PRO A 9 39.68 -27.29 -41.30
N THR A 10 40.15 -26.76 -42.42
CA THR A 10 40.11 -25.40 -42.95
C THR A 10 38.76 -24.70 -42.84
N ALA A 11 38.76 -23.43 -42.42
CA ALA A 11 37.64 -22.50 -42.50
C ALA A 11 37.53 -21.82 -43.88
N PRO A 12 36.32 -21.59 -44.41
CA PRO A 12 35.98 -20.41 -45.21
C PRO A 12 35.26 -19.41 -44.28
N GLY A 13 35.64 -18.15 -44.19
CA GLY A 13 35.56 -17.17 -45.27
C GLY A 13 34.47 -16.16 -44.89
N ASP A 14 34.90 -14.99 -44.45
CA ASP A 14 34.07 -13.83 -44.11
C ASP A 14 33.00 -13.52 -45.17
N GLN A 15 31.75 -13.42 -44.75
CA GLN A 15 30.78 -12.48 -45.30
C GLN A 15 30.09 -11.75 -44.16
N ASN A 16 30.68 -10.60 -43.86
CA ASN A 16 30.07 -9.42 -43.29
C ASN A 16 28.69 -9.17 -43.92
N ASP A 17 27.62 -9.18 -43.14
CA ASP A 17 26.62 -8.14 -43.28
C ASP A 17 25.87 -7.91 -41.97
N ALA A 18 26.21 -6.76 -41.39
CA ALA A 18 25.57 -6.14 -40.27
C ALA A 18 24.05 -6.03 -40.48
N ARG A 19 23.30 -6.80 -39.70
CA ARG A 19 22.04 -6.31 -39.13
C ARG A 19 22.21 -6.22 -37.63
N SER A 20 23.14 -5.35 -37.22
CA SER A 20 23.05 -4.67 -35.94
C SER A 20 21.64 -4.07 -35.90
N GLN A 21 20.74 -4.70 -35.14
CA GLN A 21 19.48 -4.08 -34.80
C GLN A 21 19.83 -2.70 -34.24
N PRO A 22 19.13 -1.63 -34.64
CA PRO A 22 19.40 -0.32 -34.09
C PRO A 22 19.29 -0.45 -32.57
N VAL A 23 20.41 -0.22 -31.88
CA VAL A 23 20.39 0.10 -30.46
C VAL A 23 19.41 1.27 -30.37
N PRO A 24 18.26 1.12 -29.66
CA PRO A 24 17.29 2.20 -29.58
C PRO A 24 18.03 3.45 -29.08
N PRO A 25 17.79 4.63 -29.70
CA PRO A 25 18.44 5.85 -29.27
C PRO A 25 18.20 6.02 -27.78
N ILE A 26 19.23 6.47 -27.05
CA ILE A 26 19.11 6.91 -25.66
C ILE A 26 17.91 7.84 -25.65
N LEU A 27 16.81 7.40 -25.03
CA LEU A 27 15.53 8.12 -25.06
C LEU A 27 15.78 9.43 -24.31
N ASP A 28 16.01 10.51 -25.05
CA ASP A 28 16.23 11.82 -24.46
C ASP A 28 14.92 12.21 -23.78
N MET A 29 14.83 11.94 -22.48
CA MET A 29 13.66 12.24 -21.68
C MET A 29 13.26 13.71 -21.91
N PRO A 30 12.00 14.03 -22.25
CA PRO A 30 11.57 15.40 -22.49
C PRO A 30 11.99 16.32 -21.33
N SER A 31 12.41 17.55 -21.65
CA SER A 31 12.90 18.50 -20.65
C SER A 31 11.86 18.79 -19.56
N TRP A 32 10.57 18.82 -19.94
CA TRP A 32 9.45 18.97 -19.00
C TRP A 32 9.37 17.80 -18.02
N LEU A 33 9.63 16.57 -18.47
CA LEU A 33 9.58 15.38 -17.63
C LEU A 33 10.74 15.37 -16.63
N ARG A 34 11.95 15.74 -17.05
CA ARG A 34 13.08 15.94 -16.14
C ARG A 34 12.78 16.98 -15.06
N ALA A 35 12.11 18.08 -15.43
CA ALA A 35 11.71 19.11 -14.48
C ALA A 35 10.66 18.59 -13.48
N VAL A 36 9.69 17.79 -13.94
CA VAL A 36 8.70 17.14 -13.07
C VAL A 36 9.38 16.20 -12.07
N GLU A 37 10.28 15.33 -12.51
CA GLU A 37 11.01 14.40 -11.62
C GLU A 37 11.83 15.12 -10.55
N GLN A 38 12.49 16.22 -10.92
CA GLN A 38 13.23 17.05 -9.97
C GLN A 38 12.31 17.69 -8.93
N GLN A 39 11.17 18.25 -9.37
CA GLN A 39 10.21 18.86 -8.45
C GLN A 39 9.56 17.83 -7.52
N LEU A 40 9.20 16.64 -8.02
CA LEU A 40 8.69 15.55 -7.19
C LEU A 40 9.71 15.11 -6.15
N THR A 41 10.99 15.02 -6.53
CA THR A 41 12.07 14.70 -5.59
C THR A 41 12.18 15.73 -4.47
N VAL A 42 12.02 17.02 -4.79
CA VAL A 42 12.01 18.09 -3.79
C VAL A 42 10.79 17.96 -2.87
N LEU A 43 9.59 17.76 -3.44
CA LEU A 43 8.35 17.63 -2.68
C LEU A 43 8.32 16.41 -1.76
N HIS A 44 8.91 15.29 -2.16
CA HIS A 44 9.04 14.10 -1.30
C HIS A 44 9.98 14.32 -0.12
N ARG A 45 10.92 15.26 -0.22
CA ARG A 45 11.91 15.55 0.84
C ARG A 45 11.53 16.74 1.71
N SER A 46 10.64 17.62 1.23
CA SER A 46 10.39 18.91 1.88
C SER A 46 9.47 18.82 3.09
N ALA A 47 8.55 17.85 3.12
CA ALA A 47 7.56 17.73 4.18
C ALA A 47 6.97 16.31 4.21
N ARG A 48 6.04 16.04 5.13
CA ARG A 48 5.36 14.75 5.20
C ARG A 48 4.51 14.51 3.95
N PRO A 49 4.25 13.25 3.57
CA PRO A 49 3.57 12.95 2.31
C PRO A 49 2.19 13.61 2.18
N TYR A 50 1.41 13.70 3.26
CA TYR A 50 0.11 14.38 3.25
C TYR A 50 0.21 15.91 3.11
N GLU A 51 1.32 16.52 3.54
CA GLU A 51 1.52 17.98 3.47
C GLU A 51 1.87 18.42 2.05
N THR A 52 2.54 17.57 1.27
CA THR A 52 2.88 17.87 -0.14
C THR A 52 1.94 17.22 -1.15
N ALA A 53 0.93 16.46 -0.70
CA ALA A 53 0.02 15.73 -1.57
C ALA A 53 -0.65 16.63 -2.63
N ASP A 54 -1.17 17.80 -2.23
CA ASP A 54 -1.79 18.75 -3.17
C ASP A 54 -0.85 19.22 -4.27
N ALA A 55 0.37 19.62 -3.88
CA ALA A 55 1.38 20.10 -4.82
C ALA A 55 1.78 19.00 -5.81
N ARG A 56 1.97 17.77 -5.32
CA ARG A 56 2.29 16.62 -6.16
C ARG A 56 1.13 16.26 -7.10
N ILE A 57 -0.10 16.26 -6.60
CA ILE A 57 -1.30 15.98 -7.42
C ILE A 57 -1.41 16.96 -8.57
N ASN A 58 -1.24 18.26 -8.32
CA ASN A 58 -1.31 19.28 -9.36
C ASN A 58 -0.16 19.12 -10.38
N LEU A 59 1.07 18.96 -9.90
CA LEU A 59 2.23 18.73 -10.77
C LEU A 59 2.07 17.48 -11.64
N LEU A 60 1.60 16.38 -11.06
CA LEU A 60 1.38 15.12 -11.77
C LEU A 60 0.20 15.23 -12.74
N ARG A 61 -0.86 15.97 -12.41
CA ARG A 61 -1.98 16.22 -13.34
C ARG A 61 -1.50 16.96 -14.59
N ASP A 62 -0.66 17.98 -14.43
CA ASP A 62 -0.07 18.71 -15.56
C ASP A 62 0.86 17.80 -16.38
N ALA A 63 1.68 16.99 -15.70
CA ALA A 63 2.55 16.00 -16.34
C ALA A 63 1.76 14.96 -17.14
N LEU A 64 0.64 14.47 -16.62
CA LEU A 64 -0.23 13.52 -17.30
C LEU A 64 -0.91 14.13 -18.53
N ASN A 65 -1.26 15.42 -18.48
CA ASN A 65 -1.79 16.16 -19.63
C ASN A 65 -0.72 16.35 -20.72
N ASN A 66 0.49 16.73 -20.33
CA ASN A 66 1.61 16.83 -21.28
C ASN A 66 1.91 15.48 -21.92
N ALA A 67 1.99 14.40 -21.13
CA ALA A 67 2.20 13.04 -21.62
C ALA A 67 1.10 12.55 -22.57
N SER A 68 -0.16 12.96 -22.37
CA SER A 68 -1.25 12.59 -23.30
C SER A 68 -1.15 13.27 -24.67
N ASN A 69 -0.46 14.41 -24.75
CA ASN A 69 -0.30 15.20 -25.97
C ASN A 69 1.05 14.95 -26.68
N ASP A 70 1.91 14.13 -26.08
CA ASP A 70 3.26 13.84 -26.56
C ASP A 70 3.40 12.36 -26.91
N ALA A 71 3.33 12.06 -28.21
CA ALA A 71 3.41 10.70 -28.73
C ALA A 71 4.79 10.04 -28.53
N GLU A 72 5.82 10.80 -28.16
CA GLU A 72 7.17 10.28 -27.90
C GLU A 72 7.31 9.70 -26.48
N VAL A 73 6.35 10.00 -25.58
CA VAL A 73 6.36 9.46 -24.22
C VAL A 73 6.04 7.97 -24.24
N ALA A 74 7.01 7.16 -23.80
CA ALA A 74 6.83 5.72 -23.68
C ALA A 74 5.61 5.37 -22.80
N PRO A 75 4.78 4.37 -23.19
CA PRO A 75 3.63 3.93 -22.40
C PRO A 75 3.99 3.58 -20.94
N GLU A 76 5.18 3.04 -20.71
CA GLU A 76 5.71 2.69 -19.39
C GLU A 76 5.98 3.93 -18.54
N THR A 77 6.48 5.01 -19.13
CA THR A 77 6.68 6.29 -18.44
C THR A 77 5.33 6.89 -18.07
N TYR A 78 4.36 6.86 -18.99
CA TYR A 78 3.02 7.37 -18.71
C TYR A 78 2.31 6.55 -17.61
N ALA A 79 2.47 5.24 -17.60
CA ALA A 79 1.98 4.37 -16.53
C ALA A 79 2.65 4.64 -15.17
N THR A 80 3.93 5.07 -15.17
CA THR A 80 4.65 5.46 -13.94
C THR A 80 4.02 6.73 -13.36
N LEU A 81 3.85 7.76 -14.18
CA LEU A 81 3.21 9.02 -13.76
C LEU A 81 1.80 8.79 -13.23
N ARG A 82 1.03 7.87 -13.83
CA ARG A 82 -0.30 7.50 -13.35
C ARG A 82 -0.26 6.84 -11.98
N HIS A 83 0.69 5.94 -11.75
CA HIS A 83 0.86 5.29 -10.46
C HIS A 83 1.26 6.30 -9.38
N GLU A 84 2.22 7.18 -9.66
CA GLU A 84 2.62 8.25 -8.73
C GLU A 84 1.48 9.22 -8.43
N PHE A 85 0.69 9.57 -9.44
CA PHE A 85 -0.51 10.39 -9.25
C PHE A 85 -1.52 9.71 -8.32
N ALA A 86 -1.78 8.41 -8.53
CA ALA A 86 -2.66 7.64 -7.66
C ALA A 86 -2.17 7.59 -6.22
N MET A 87 -0.87 7.39 -6.00
CA MET A 87 -0.26 7.44 -4.66
C MET A 87 -0.47 8.80 -4.00
N ALA A 88 -0.25 9.90 -4.72
CA ALA A 88 -0.47 11.23 -4.19
C ALA A 88 -1.94 11.51 -3.85
N CYS A 89 -2.88 10.97 -4.62
CA CYS A 89 -4.31 11.01 -4.29
C CYS A 89 -4.68 10.27 -3.01
N LEU A 90 -4.00 9.16 -2.68
CA LEU A 90 -4.24 8.42 -1.43
C LEU A 90 -3.74 9.16 -0.19
N GLU A 91 -2.66 9.92 -0.32
CA GLU A 91 -2.04 10.65 0.79
C GLU A 91 -2.73 11.99 1.10
N HIS A 92 -3.73 12.36 0.29
CA HIS A 92 -4.45 13.63 0.40
C HIS A 92 -5.53 13.59 1.49
N LEU A 93 -5.57 14.61 2.36
CA LEU A 93 -6.43 14.64 3.56
C LEU A 93 -7.66 15.58 3.44
N SER A 94 -8.05 16.04 2.25
CA SER A 94 -9.13 17.05 2.11
C SER A 94 -10.56 16.48 2.03
N ALA A 95 -11.55 17.39 2.05
CA ALA A 95 -12.98 17.09 1.85
C ALA A 95 -13.28 16.42 0.49
N ASP A 96 -12.40 16.57 -0.51
CA ASP A 96 -12.58 16.01 -1.86
C ASP A 96 -12.08 14.56 -1.96
N ARG A 97 -11.84 13.88 -0.84
CA ARG A 97 -11.31 12.51 -0.78
C ARG A 97 -12.06 11.54 -1.69
N SER A 98 -13.38 11.68 -1.83
CA SER A 98 -14.17 10.86 -2.75
C SER A 98 -13.69 10.98 -4.20
N GLN A 99 -13.46 12.20 -4.67
CA GLN A 99 -12.97 12.45 -6.03
C GLN A 99 -11.55 11.92 -6.20
N GLN A 100 -10.71 12.05 -5.18
CA GLN A 100 -9.34 11.56 -5.19
C GLN A 100 -9.27 10.03 -5.25
N MET A 101 -10.17 9.32 -4.56
CA MET A 101 -10.25 7.86 -4.67
C MET A 101 -10.65 7.41 -6.09
N GLU A 102 -11.62 8.07 -6.72
CA GLU A 102 -11.98 7.75 -8.12
C GLU A 102 -10.81 8.03 -9.07
N ALA A 103 -10.12 9.17 -8.90
CA ALA A 103 -8.99 9.53 -9.73
C ALA A 103 -7.81 8.54 -9.57
N ALA A 104 -7.53 8.09 -8.34
CA ALA A 104 -6.53 7.06 -8.05
C ALA A 104 -6.88 5.72 -8.70
N ILE A 105 -8.15 5.30 -8.63
CA ILE A 105 -8.63 4.05 -9.25
C ILE A 105 -8.45 4.10 -10.76
N VAL A 106 -8.91 5.16 -11.42
CA VAL A 106 -8.79 5.32 -12.88
C VAL A 106 -7.33 5.31 -13.31
N ALA A 107 -6.46 6.03 -12.58
CA ALA A 107 -5.04 6.07 -12.89
C ALA A 107 -4.35 4.69 -12.71
N CYS A 108 -4.68 3.96 -11.65
CA CYS A 108 -4.19 2.60 -11.44
C CYS A 108 -4.68 1.62 -12.50
N GLU A 109 -5.99 1.60 -12.80
CA GLU A 109 -6.56 0.72 -13.84
C GLU A 109 -5.90 0.97 -15.21
N ALA A 110 -5.61 2.24 -15.54
CA ALA A 110 -4.89 2.61 -16.75
C ALA A 110 -3.41 2.20 -16.72
N ALA A 111 -2.74 2.29 -15.56
CA ALA A 111 -1.36 1.78 -15.41
C ALA A 111 -1.28 0.25 -15.55
N LEU A 112 -2.29 -0.48 -15.06
CA LEU A 112 -2.40 -1.95 -15.17
C LEU A 112 -2.68 -2.44 -16.61
N GLN A 113 -3.07 -1.56 -17.54
CA GLN A 113 -3.11 -1.91 -18.97
C GLN A 113 -1.70 -2.07 -19.57
N VAL A 114 -0.69 -1.44 -18.94
CA VAL A 114 0.72 -1.48 -19.39
C VAL A 114 1.52 -2.43 -18.51
N TYR A 115 1.36 -2.34 -17.20
CA TYR A 115 2.03 -3.22 -16.26
C TYR A 115 1.24 -4.51 -16.11
N THR A 116 1.82 -5.60 -16.58
CA THR A 116 1.29 -6.95 -16.41
C THR A 116 2.21 -7.75 -15.49
N PRO A 117 1.71 -8.80 -14.82
CA PRO A 117 2.55 -9.64 -13.96
C PRO A 117 3.70 -10.32 -14.72
N GLN A 118 3.54 -10.56 -16.04
CA GLN A 118 4.58 -11.19 -16.87
C GLN A 118 5.68 -10.22 -17.30
N ARG A 119 5.36 -8.96 -17.60
CA ARG A 119 6.31 -8.00 -18.18
C ARG A 119 6.90 -7.05 -17.13
N TYR A 120 6.13 -6.72 -16.09
CA TYR A 120 6.53 -5.77 -15.04
C TYR A 120 6.02 -6.20 -13.66
N PRO A 121 6.42 -7.39 -13.14
CA PRO A 121 5.85 -7.97 -11.92
C PRO A 121 5.88 -7.01 -10.72
N ARG A 122 7.02 -6.37 -10.45
CA ARG A 122 7.16 -5.43 -9.32
C ARG A 122 6.30 -4.17 -9.45
N ARG A 123 6.21 -3.59 -10.66
CA ARG A 123 5.37 -2.40 -10.91
C ARG A 123 3.89 -2.76 -10.87
N TYR A 124 3.50 -3.89 -11.46
CA TYR A 124 2.15 -4.44 -11.39
C TYR A 124 1.70 -4.61 -9.94
N ALA A 125 2.50 -5.30 -9.11
CA ALA A 125 2.19 -5.51 -7.71
C ALA A 125 2.14 -4.19 -6.92
N GLY A 126 3.02 -3.23 -7.22
CA GLY A 126 2.99 -1.89 -6.64
C GLY A 126 1.68 -1.15 -6.92
N VAL A 127 1.21 -1.18 -8.17
CA VAL A 127 -0.07 -0.58 -8.57
C VAL A 127 -1.25 -1.31 -7.93
N GLN A 128 -1.18 -2.65 -7.82
CA GLN A 128 -2.21 -3.44 -7.15
C GLN A 128 -2.35 -3.07 -5.66
N ILE A 129 -1.25 -2.82 -4.94
CA ILE A 129 -1.31 -2.33 -3.55
C ILE A 129 -2.05 -0.99 -3.49
N THR A 130 -1.70 -0.04 -4.35
CA THR A 130 -2.33 1.28 -4.42
C THR A 130 -3.82 1.18 -4.75
N LEU A 131 -4.17 0.36 -5.75
CA LEU A 131 -5.55 0.13 -6.17
C LEU A 131 -6.38 -0.54 -5.07
N GLY A 132 -5.80 -1.50 -4.34
CA GLY A 132 -6.43 -2.15 -3.19
C GLY A 132 -6.77 -1.14 -2.09
N THR A 133 -5.83 -0.26 -1.77
CA THR A 133 -6.05 0.83 -0.80
C THR A 133 -7.13 1.80 -1.27
N ALA A 134 -7.10 2.19 -2.56
CA ALA A 134 -8.11 3.08 -3.13
C ALA A 134 -9.51 2.47 -3.03
N TYR A 135 -9.71 1.20 -3.38
CA TYR A 135 -11.01 0.53 -3.22
C TYR A 135 -11.44 0.38 -1.75
N ARG A 136 -10.49 0.10 -0.84
CA ARG A 136 -10.78 0.04 0.60
C ARG A 136 -11.26 1.39 1.15
N GLU A 137 -10.77 2.49 0.61
CA GLU A 137 -11.14 3.84 1.07
C GLU A 137 -12.26 4.49 0.26
N ARG A 138 -12.59 3.92 -0.90
CA ARG A 138 -13.67 4.37 -1.77
C ARG A 138 -15.03 4.34 -1.08
N ILE A 139 -15.66 5.51 -1.02
CA ILE A 139 -17.00 5.69 -0.44
C ILE A 139 -18.13 5.60 -1.48
N THR A 140 -17.82 5.76 -2.77
CA THR A 140 -18.81 5.64 -3.85
C THR A 140 -18.97 4.19 -4.31
N GLY A 141 -20.09 3.89 -4.98
CA GLY A 141 -20.43 2.53 -5.39
C GLY A 141 -20.87 1.64 -4.23
N THR A 142 -20.93 0.33 -4.48
CA THR A 142 -21.36 -0.64 -3.46
C THR A 142 -20.19 -0.95 -2.52
N PRO A 143 -20.33 -0.73 -1.19
CA PRO A 143 -19.25 -1.05 -0.24
C PRO A 143 -18.80 -2.51 -0.32
N ARG A 144 -19.74 -3.45 -0.51
CA ARG A 144 -19.44 -4.88 -0.67
C ARG A 144 -18.47 -5.12 -1.82
N ASP A 145 -18.76 -4.59 -3.00
CA ASP A 145 -17.94 -4.79 -4.20
C ASP A 145 -16.57 -4.11 -4.06
N ASN A 146 -16.54 -2.92 -3.46
CA ASN A 146 -15.29 -2.23 -3.17
C ASN A 146 -14.37 -3.08 -2.27
N ARG A 147 -14.90 -3.73 -1.23
CA ARG A 147 -14.09 -4.61 -0.36
C ARG A 147 -13.59 -5.86 -1.08
N GLU A 148 -14.42 -6.50 -1.91
CA GLU A 148 -13.96 -7.67 -2.68
C GLU A 148 -12.89 -7.29 -3.72
N ARG A 149 -13.04 -6.14 -4.39
CA ARG A 149 -11.99 -5.63 -5.32
C ARG A 149 -10.70 -5.32 -4.57
N ALA A 150 -10.77 -4.70 -3.38
CA ALA A 150 -9.59 -4.44 -2.56
C ALA A 150 -8.87 -5.73 -2.17
N LEU A 151 -9.61 -6.75 -1.73
CA LEU A 151 -9.05 -8.07 -1.40
C LEU A 151 -8.35 -8.71 -2.60
N GLN A 152 -8.99 -8.67 -3.78
CA GLN A 152 -8.39 -9.23 -4.99
C GLN A 152 -7.07 -8.53 -5.33
N CYS A 153 -7.04 -7.19 -5.30
CA CYS A 153 -5.82 -6.43 -5.58
C CYS A 153 -4.68 -6.79 -4.62
N TYR A 154 -4.97 -6.87 -3.32
CA TYR A 154 -3.95 -7.28 -2.34
C TYR A 154 -3.49 -8.73 -2.53
N GLN A 155 -4.40 -9.64 -2.88
CA GLN A 155 -4.05 -11.04 -3.19
C GLN A 155 -3.17 -11.14 -4.44
N ASP A 156 -3.46 -10.37 -5.48
CA ASP A 156 -2.65 -10.30 -6.70
C ASP A 156 -1.24 -9.77 -6.40
N ALA A 157 -1.13 -8.75 -5.54
CA ALA A 157 0.17 -8.25 -5.09
C ALA A 157 0.94 -9.29 -4.25
N LEU A 158 0.25 -10.07 -3.42
CA LEU A 158 0.85 -11.08 -2.56
C LEU A 158 1.43 -12.28 -3.33
N GLN A 159 1.00 -12.51 -4.57
CA GLN A 159 1.61 -13.51 -5.45
C GLN A 159 3.04 -13.14 -5.87
N LEU A 160 3.42 -11.85 -5.74
CA LEU A 160 4.70 -11.31 -6.23
C LEU A 160 5.55 -10.71 -5.10
N TYR A 161 4.92 -10.20 -4.05
CA TYR A 161 5.58 -9.74 -2.83
C TYR A 161 5.38 -10.76 -1.72
N THR A 162 6.36 -11.65 -1.58
CA THR A 162 6.42 -12.66 -0.53
C THR A 162 7.19 -12.12 0.69
N LEU A 163 7.12 -12.85 1.80
CA LEU A 163 7.86 -12.53 3.02
C LEU A 163 9.38 -12.53 2.75
N GLU A 164 9.84 -13.44 1.91
CA GLU A 164 11.26 -13.63 1.59
C GLU A 164 11.78 -12.58 0.61
N ASP A 165 10.94 -12.16 -0.35
CA ASP A 165 11.36 -11.27 -1.44
C ASP A 165 11.36 -9.79 -1.05
N ASP A 166 10.33 -9.34 -0.35
CA ASP A 166 10.18 -7.96 0.12
C ASP A 166 9.34 -7.94 1.40
N PRO A 167 9.98 -8.14 2.57
CA PRO A 167 9.27 -8.23 3.84
C PRO A 167 8.41 -7.00 4.14
N THR A 168 8.87 -5.81 3.75
CA THR A 168 8.16 -4.55 4.00
C THR A 168 6.90 -4.43 3.15
N LYS A 169 6.98 -4.75 1.85
CA LYS A 169 5.80 -4.78 0.98
C LYS A 169 4.83 -5.89 1.36
N TYR A 170 5.35 -7.05 1.73
CA TYR A 170 4.55 -8.13 2.29
C TYR A 170 3.77 -7.65 3.51
N ALA A 171 4.41 -7.03 4.50
CA ALA A 171 3.75 -6.50 5.69
C ALA A 171 2.69 -5.44 5.36
N GLN A 172 2.95 -4.57 4.38
CA GLN A 172 2.00 -3.57 3.90
C GLN A 172 0.72 -4.23 3.34
N ILE A 173 0.89 -5.27 2.53
CA ILE A 173 -0.22 -6.04 1.96
C ILE A 173 -0.99 -6.76 3.07
N GLN A 174 -0.30 -7.41 4.01
CA GLN A 174 -0.92 -8.10 5.13
C GLN A 174 -1.74 -7.14 6.00
N HIS A 175 -1.21 -5.96 6.30
CA HIS A 175 -1.95 -4.92 7.01
C HIS A 175 -3.21 -4.49 6.23
N GLY A 176 -3.07 -4.25 4.92
CA GLY A 176 -4.18 -3.89 4.04
C GLY A 176 -5.29 -4.95 3.95
N LEU A 177 -4.91 -6.23 3.87
CA LEU A 177 -5.83 -7.37 3.96
C LEU A 177 -6.53 -7.39 5.32
N GLY A 178 -5.79 -7.23 6.42
CA GLY A 178 -6.34 -7.17 7.77
C GLY A 178 -7.46 -6.14 7.91
N GLN A 179 -7.20 -4.90 7.51
CA GLN A 179 -8.18 -3.81 7.52
C GLN A 179 -9.37 -4.07 6.60
N THR A 180 -9.14 -4.69 5.43
CA THR A 180 -10.20 -4.96 4.47
C THR A 180 -11.13 -6.08 4.96
N TYR A 181 -10.60 -7.13 5.58
CA TYR A 181 -11.41 -8.19 6.19
C TYR A 181 -12.28 -7.68 7.34
N GLN A 182 -11.79 -6.74 8.16
CA GLN A 182 -12.62 -6.10 9.20
C GLN A 182 -13.85 -5.38 8.63
N LEU A 183 -13.71 -4.81 7.43
CA LEU A 183 -14.76 -4.06 6.76
C LEU A 183 -15.58 -4.93 5.79
N ARG A 184 -15.24 -6.22 5.66
CA ARG A 184 -15.81 -7.09 4.64
C ARG A 184 -17.25 -7.47 4.99
N ILE A 185 -18.15 -7.21 4.03
CA ILE A 185 -19.59 -7.48 4.15
C ILE A 185 -19.94 -8.90 3.69
N ALA A 186 -19.22 -9.42 2.68
CA ALA A 186 -19.44 -10.76 2.17
C ALA A 186 -18.84 -11.83 3.10
N GLY A 187 -19.39 -13.05 3.03
CA GLY A 187 -18.93 -14.19 3.84
C GLY A 187 -19.50 -14.21 5.25
N ILE A 188 -18.87 -15.01 6.12
CA ILE A 188 -19.27 -15.17 7.52
C ILE A 188 -18.52 -14.11 8.35
N PRO A 189 -19.22 -13.24 9.10
CA PRO A 189 -18.59 -12.18 9.89
C PRO A 189 -17.54 -12.68 10.88
N GLN A 190 -17.77 -13.84 11.50
CA GLN A 190 -16.81 -14.46 12.39
C GLN A 190 -15.49 -14.80 11.67
N ASP A 191 -15.57 -15.49 10.54
CA ASP A 191 -14.38 -15.88 9.75
C ASP A 191 -13.63 -14.65 9.24
N ASN A 192 -14.36 -13.59 8.83
CA ASN A 192 -13.75 -12.34 8.42
C ASN A 192 -12.92 -11.71 9.57
N MET A 193 -13.42 -11.74 10.80
CA MET A 193 -12.66 -11.23 11.95
C MET A 193 -11.42 -12.08 12.26
N GLU A 194 -11.51 -13.42 12.16
CA GLU A 194 -10.33 -14.26 12.33
C GLU A 194 -9.29 -14.05 11.22
N GLN A 195 -9.72 -13.85 9.97
CA GLN A 195 -8.81 -13.48 8.88
C GLN A 195 -8.16 -12.11 9.14
N ALA A 196 -8.93 -11.12 9.60
CA ALA A 196 -8.39 -9.82 9.95
C ALA A 196 -7.28 -9.91 11.00
N ILE A 197 -7.52 -10.68 12.07
CA ILE A 197 -6.54 -10.91 13.15
C ILE A 197 -5.29 -11.60 12.61
N ALA A 198 -5.47 -12.68 11.83
CA ALA A 198 -4.35 -13.44 11.26
C ALA A 198 -3.47 -12.56 10.35
N HIS A 199 -4.08 -11.75 9.50
CA HIS A 199 -3.37 -10.83 8.60
C HIS A 199 -2.64 -9.72 9.36
N CYS A 200 -3.25 -9.13 10.39
CA CYS A 200 -2.56 -8.13 11.22
C CYS A 200 -1.36 -8.73 11.97
N HIS A 201 -1.47 -9.96 12.49
CA HIS A 201 -0.32 -10.63 13.12
C HIS A 201 0.82 -10.91 12.14
N LYS A 202 0.51 -11.27 10.88
CA LYS A 202 1.53 -11.40 9.83
C LYS A 202 2.24 -10.08 9.55
N ALA A 203 1.52 -8.96 9.57
CA ALA A 203 2.14 -7.63 9.43
C ALA A 203 3.05 -7.31 10.64
N LEU A 204 2.61 -7.59 11.87
CA LEU A 204 3.40 -7.40 13.09
C LEU A 204 4.63 -8.32 13.22
N HIS A 205 4.75 -9.35 12.39
CA HIS A 205 5.99 -10.12 12.31
C HIS A 205 7.15 -9.28 11.74
N ILE A 206 6.83 -8.27 10.93
CA ILE A 206 7.80 -7.37 10.29
C ILE A 206 7.74 -5.97 10.89
N TYR A 207 6.54 -5.41 11.05
CA TYR A 207 6.36 -4.14 11.68
C TYR A 207 6.67 -4.27 13.16
N SER A 208 7.71 -3.56 13.61
CA SER A 208 8.12 -3.47 15.00
C SER A 208 8.21 -2.00 15.41
N LEU A 209 8.21 -1.76 16.72
CA LEU A 209 8.38 -0.42 17.27
C LEU A 209 9.68 0.24 16.82
N GLU A 210 10.75 -0.54 16.67
CA GLU A 210 12.10 -0.05 16.36
C GLU A 210 12.28 0.30 14.89
N THR A 211 11.55 -0.37 14.00
CA THR A 211 11.78 -0.31 12.55
C THR A 211 10.66 0.39 11.79
N PHE A 212 9.41 0.25 12.24
CA PHE A 212 8.22 0.78 11.59
C PHE A 212 7.21 1.26 12.65
N PRO A 213 7.56 2.28 13.47
CA PRO A 213 6.76 2.66 14.65
C PRO A 213 5.32 3.06 14.30
N LEU A 214 5.12 3.75 13.16
CA LEU A 214 3.80 4.19 12.72
C LEU A 214 2.94 3.01 12.25
N GLU A 215 3.47 2.19 11.35
CA GLU A 215 2.78 1.01 10.82
C GLU A 215 2.51 -0.03 11.91
N TYR A 216 3.44 -0.16 12.87
CA TYR A 216 3.26 -0.97 14.07
C TYR A 216 2.04 -0.49 14.86
N ALA A 217 1.98 0.80 15.22
CA ALA A 217 0.87 1.36 15.97
C ALA A 217 -0.47 1.26 15.21
N GLN A 218 -0.50 1.54 13.91
CA GLN A 218 -1.70 1.38 13.08
C GLN A 218 -2.16 -0.08 13.00
N THR A 219 -1.23 -1.04 12.98
CA THR A 219 -1.55 -2.47 12.98
C THR A 219 -2.10 -2.91 14.34
N LEU A 220 -1.56 -2.41 15.45
CA LEU A 220 -2.10 -2.63 16.79
C LEU A 220 -3.52 -2.06 16.94
N LEU A 221 -3.77 -0.85 16.43
CA LEU A 221 -5.12 -0.28 16.38
C LEU A 221 -6.08 -1.15 15.57
N SER A 222 -5.61 -1.71 14.46
CA SER A 222 -6.39 -2.64 13.66
C SER A 222 -6.68 -3.93 14.45
N LEU A 223 -5.69 -4.54 15.13
CA LEU A 223 -5.92 -5.70 15.99
C LEU A 223 -6.92 -5.41 17.10
N GLY A 224 -6.76 -4.29 17.81
CA GLY A 224 -7.66 -3.91 18.88
C GLY A 224 -9.11 -3.81 18.37
N LYS A 225 -9.31 -3.25 17.18
CA LYS A 225 -10.63 -3.18 16.53
C LYS A 225 -11.17 -4.56 16.17
N ALA A 226 -10.33 -5.44 15.64
CA ALA A 226 -10.74 -6.81 15.32
C ALA A 226 -11.20 -7.55 16.58
N TYR A 227 -10.43 -7.49 17.67
CA TYR A 227 -10.81 -8.09 18.95
C TYR A 227 -12.06 -7.44 19.56
N LEU A 228 -12.21 -6.13 19.43
CA LEU A 228 -13.42 -5.42 19.85
C LEU A 228 -14.67 -5.90 19.08
N GLN A 229 -14.52 -6.36 17.84
CA GLN A 229 -15.62 -6.85 16.99
C GLN A 229 -15.68 -8.38 16.89
N ARG A 230 -14.74 -9.09 17.53
CA ARG A 230 -14.59 -10.54 17.41
C ARG A 230 -15.76 -11.28 18.04
N ILE A 231 -16.33 -12.20 17.27
CA ILE A 231 -17.48 -13.02 17.64
C ILE A 231 -17.04 -14.30 18.36
N ALA A 232 -15.91 -14.90 17.94
CA ALA A 232 -15.39 -16.13 18.53
C ALA A 232 -14.72 -15.88 19.89
N GLY A 233 -14.87 -16.83 20.82
CA GLY A 233 -14.29 -16.78 22.17
C GLY A 233 -15.12 -15.95 23.16
N GLU A 234 -14.61 -15.84 24.38
CA GLU A 234 -15.27 -15.10 25.46
C GLU A 234 -15.22 -13.60 25.21
N ARG A 235 -16.38 -12.93 25.31
CA ARG A 235 -16.47 -11.48 25.06
C ARG A 235 -15.57 -10.69 25.99
N ARG A 236 -15.45 -11.12 27.25
CA ARG A 236 -14.58 -10.50 28.26
C ARG A 236 -13.12 -10.52 27.80
N ASP A 237 -12.61 -11.67 27.37
CA ASP A 237 -11.21 -11.83 26.99
C ASP A 237 -10.90 -11.04 25.72
N ASN A 238 -11.83 -11.05 24.76
CA ASN A 238 -11.71 -10.24 23.54
C ASN A 238 -11.63 -8.74 23.85
N LEU A 239 -12.39 -8.24 24.83
CA LEU A 239 -12.33 -6.84 25.26
C LEU A 239 -10.99 -6.49 25.94
N GLU A 240 -10.49 -7.35 26.82
CA GLU A 240 -9.18 -7.11 27.46
C GLU A 240 -8.03 -7.16 26.44
N GLN A 241 -8.12 -8.02 25.41
CA GLN A 241 -7.16 -8.00 24.31
C GLN A 241 -7.25 -6.72 23.48
N ALA A 242 -8.47 -6.26 23.17
CA ALA A 242 -8.65 -5.00 22.47
C ALA A 242 -8.01 -3.82 23.22
N ILE A 243 -8.28 -3.72 24.53
CA ILE A 243 -7.69 -2.71 25.42
C ILE A 243 -6.16 -2.81 25.44
N THR A 244 -5.62 -4.03 25.52
CA THR A 244 -4.18 -4.27 25.51
C THR A 244 -3.52 -3.75 24.24
N TYR A 245 -4.07 -4.05 23.07
CA TYR A 245 -3.53 -3.55 21.80
C TYR A 245 -3.66 -2.04 21.65
N TYR A 246 -4.79 -1.47 22.09
CA TYR A 246 -4.98 -0.02 22.05
C TYR A 246 -4.02 0.73 22.99
N HIS A 247 -3.74 0.20 24.18
CA HIS A 247 -2.72 0.76 25.06
C HIS A 247 -1.32 0.69 24.45
N GLN A 248 -0.95 -0.47 23.88
CA GLN A 248 0.35 -0.60 23.21
C GLN A 248 0.53 0.40 22.06
N ALA A 249 -0.54 0.71 21.33
CA ALA A 249 -0.52 1.76 20.32
C ALA A 249 -0.39 3.16 20.96
N ALA A 250 -1.21 3.46 21.97
CA ALA A 250 -1.26 4.77 22.62
C ALA A 250 0.03 5.14 23.37
N ASP A 251 0.67 4.17 24.04
CA ASP A 251 1.88 4.38 24.87
C ASP A 251 3.07 4.96 24.10
N ARG A 252 3.02 4.95 22.76
CA ARG A 252 4.16 5.26 21.88
C ARG A 252 3.83 6.25 20.78
N LEU A 253 2.55 6.58 20.62
CA LEU A 253 2.13 7.69 19.78
C LEU A 253 2.16 8.93 20.67
N THR A 254 2.85 9.97 20.22
CA THR A 254 2.78 11.28 20.87
C THR A 254 1.85 12.18 20.04
N PRO A 255 1.15 13.13 20.68
CA PRO A 255 0.41 14.17 19.96
C PRO A 255 1.28 14.94 18.96
N GLU A 256 2.58 15.08 19.25
CA GLU A 256 3.54 15.81 18.42
C GLU A 256 3.97 15.02 17.19
N ASP A 257 4.23 13.72 17.33
CA ASP A 257 4.78 12.90 16.25
C ASP A 257 3.68 12.33 15.33
N ALA A 258 2.57 11.90 15.92
CA ALA A 258 1.48 11.21 15.23
C ALA A 258 0.10 11.61 15.80
N PRO A 259 -0.32 12.88 15.62
CA PRO A 259 -1.53 13.43 16.26
C PRO A 259 -2.82 12.67 15.88
N VAL A 260 -2.91 12.21 14.63
CA VAL A 260 -4.10 11.52 14.12
C VAL A 260 -4.21 10.13 14.76
N GLU A 261 -3.12 9.36 14.71
CA GLU A 261 -3.07 8.03 15.30
C GLU A 261 -3.23 8.08 16.83
N TYR A 262 -2.64 9.08 17.50
CA TYR A 262 -2.83 9.28 18.92
C TYR A 262 -4.30 9.55 19.27
N ALA A 263 -4.97 10.45 18.55
CA ALA A 263 -6.39 10.71 18.77
C ALA A 263 -7.24 9.46 18.51
N GLN A 264 -6.89 8.66 17.50
CA GLN A 264 -7.55 7.38 17.22
C GLN A 264 -7.34 6.37 18.33
N SER A 265 -6.13 6.25 18.89
CA SER A 265 -5.85 5.32 19.98
C SER A 265 -6.61 5.69 21.25
N GLN A 266 -6.67 6.98 21.60
CA GLN A 266 -7.45 7.45 22.76
C GLN A 266 -8.95 7.20 22.57
N HIS A 267 -9.50 7.50 21.39
CA HIS A 267 -10.90 7.22 21.08
C HIS A 267 -11.22 5.71 21.14
N ALA A 268 -10.30 4.88 20.66
CA ALA A 268 -10.44 3.43 20.68
C ALA A 268 -10.39 2.85 22.10
N LEU A 269 -9.48 3.35 22.95
CA LEU A 269 -9.43 3.02 24.37
C LEU A 269 -10.72 3.40 25.09
N ALA A 270 -11.19 4.64 24.90
CA ALA A 270 -12.46 5.12 25.45
C ALA A 270 -13.62 4.19 25.09
N THR A 271 -13.70 3.81 23.82
CA THR A 271 -14.73 2.89 23.33
C THR A 271 -14.61 1.51 23.98
N ALA A 272 -13.40 0.96 24.09
CA ALA A 272 -13.18 -0.35 24.67
C ALA A 272 -13.49 -0.39 26.18
N PHE A 273 -13.03 0.61 26.93
CA PHE A 273 -13.34 0.75 28.36
C PHE A 273 -14.83 0.95 28.62
N SER A 274 -15.53 1.69 27.76
CA SER A 274 -16.99 1.84 27.85
C SER A 274 -17.75 0.52 27.65
N GLN A 275 -17.13 -0.50 27.05
CA GLN A 275 -17.70 -1.84 26.83
C GLN A 275 -17.12 -2.89 27.77
N ARG A 276 -16.07 -2.56 28.54
CA ARG A 276 -15.33 -3.49 29.39
C ARG A 276 -16.23 -4.14 30.45
N ILE A 277 -16.14 -5.46 30.54
CA ILE A 277 -16.92 -6.30 31.46
C ILE A 277 -16.20 -6.49 32.81
N ALA A 278 -14.87 -6.54 32.80
CA ALA A 278 -14.07 -6.71 34.02
C ALA A 278 -13.95 -5.40 34.82
N GLY A 279 -13.83 -5.51 36.14
CA GLY A 279 -13.67 -4.35 37.04
C GLY A 279 -14.99 -3.63 37.35
N GLU A 280 -14.90 -2.54 38.11
CA GLU A 280 -16.07 -1.73 38.42
C GLU A 280 -16.44 -0.81 37.24
N ARG A 281 -17.74 -0.66 37.00
CA ARG A 281 -18.25 0.19 35.91
C ARG A 281 -17.75 1.63 36.02
N ARG A 282 -17.64 2.14 37.25
CA ARG A 282 -17.18 3.51 37.51
C ARG A 282 -15.72 3.68 37.06
N ASP A 283 -14.83 2.81 37.51
CA ASP A 283 -13.40 2.87 37.19
C ASP A 283 -13.19 2.75 35.67
N ASN A 284 -13.94 1.88 35.01
CA ASN A 284 -13.89 1.75 33.56
C ASN A 284 -14.35 3.02 32.84
N LEU A 285 -15.35 3.74 33.36
CA LEU A 285 -15.79 5.01 32.79
C LEU A 285 -14.79 6.13 33.08
N GLU A 286 -14.12 6.12 34.23
CA GLU A 286 -13.04 7.06 34.54
C GLU A 286 -11.87 6.87 33.56
N GLN A 287 -11.46 5.62 33.29
CA GLN A 287 -10.44 5.31 32.27
C GLN A 287 -10.86 5.64 30.84
N ALA A 288 -12.17 5.68 30.55
CA ALA A 288 -12.66 5.98 29.20
C ALA A 288 -12.63 7.48 28.85
N ILE A 289 -12.44 8.36 29.83
CA ILE A 289 -12.48 9.82 29.66
C ILE A 289 -11.14 10.51 29.94
N THR A 290 -10.14 9.75 30.38
CA THR A 290 -8.75 10.19 30.63
C THR A 290 -7.85 9.79 29.49
#